data_AF-A0A2N1VKV1-F1
#
_entry.id   AF-A0A2N1VKV1-F1
#
_cell.length_a   1.000
_cell.length_b   1.000
_cell.length_c   1.000
_cell.angle_alpha   90.00
_cell.angle_beta   90.00
_cell.angle_gamma   90.00
#
_symmetry.space_group_name_H-M   'P 1'
#
loop_
_entity.id
_entity.type
_entity.pdbx_description
1 polymer ?
#
loop_
_entity_poly.entity_id
_entity_poly.type
_entity_poly.pdbx_seq_one_letter_code
_entity_poly.pdbx_strand_id
1 'polypeptide(L)'
;MINVGTLHRNLLFISLCIVLPIVLYVIVYFYFFTAYTHGSFTELSFSSQYYSGIYKYRILSYGLMEMLFDFMRDWQTQLGEISRIGIISQKLQAEPHVYLSYFLLNTFFGVITMTTLFIYRTSHLSREHSAKSLINELLIVNLLIVFSHFVIVSYDNISYFLQILGFMFLLNHLKKPDNTMFLAYLIVIIISTLNRESSALLLAMHGAVLIGFVGSRKHLIELIISTIVFVATYLALRFSLGFEQSVIQEFTYISNIFSIYNFAGIAFFVALTYLMIMRFESLVEKKAGLAFLIFALPYLLVCFLGGYLIEIRLWIPVFLGLILIGNMNLPTNLKQDLPLARA
;
A
#
# COMPACT_ATOMS: atom_id res chain seq x y z
N MET A 1 10.88 12.16 -24.43
CA MET A 1 11.60 10.97 -23.93
C MET A 1 12.53 11.51 -22.87
N ILE A 2 12.51 10.97 -21.65
CA ILE A 2 13.61 11.21 -20.72
C ILE A 2 14.84 10.66 -21.45
N ASN A 3 15.71 11.54 -21.98
CA ASN A 3 16.88 11.16 -22.79
C ASN A 3 18.01 10.71 -21.85
N VAL A 4 17.68 9.70 -21.07
CA VAL A 4 18.60 8.98 -20.19
C VAL A 4 18.89 7.72 -20.96
N GLY A 5 20.13 7.52 -21.38
CA GLY A 5 20.51 6.35 -22.18
C GLY A 5 19.96 5.06 -21.56
N THR A 6 19.54 4.11 -22.40
CA THR A 6 18.91 2.84 -21.97
C THR A 6 19.65 2.16 -20.83
N LEU A 7 20.99 2.22 -20.86
CA LEU A 7 21.87 1.74 -19.79
C LEU A 7 21.61 2.42 -18.44
N HIS A 8 21.56 3.75 -18.39
CA HIS A 8 21.32 4.48 -17.16
C HIS A 8 19.91 4.21 -16.61
N ARG A 9 18.90 4.06 -17.47
CA ARG A 9 17.54 3.68 -17.03
C ARG A 9 17.52 2.30 -16.38
N ASN A 10 18.22 1.33 -16.97
CA ASN A 10 18.31 -0.03 -16.43
C ASN A 10 19.06 -0.05 -15.09
N LEU A 11 20.15 0.72 -14.97
CA LEU A 11 20.88 0.87 -13.72
C LEU A 11 20.03 1.52 -12.62
N LEU A 12 19.26 2.56 -12.94
CA LEU A 12 18.32 3.16 -11.99
C LEU A 12 17.26 2.15 -11.54
N PHE A 13 16.70 1.38 -12.47
CA PHE A 13 15.72 0.35 -12.16
C PHE A 13 16.28 -0.70 -11.20
N ILE A 14 17.42 -1.31 -11.54
CA ILE A 14 18.06 -2.34 -10.71
C ILE A 14 18.40 -1.77 -9.32
N SER A 15 19.01 -0.59 -9.27
CA SER A 15 19.42 0.02 -8.01
C SER A 15 18.24 0.36 -7.11
N LEU A 16 17.21 1.05 -7.62
CA LEU A 16 16.13 1.59 -6.80
C LEU A 16 14.98 0.62 -6.55
N CYS A 17 14.74 -0.33 -7.46
CA CYS A 17 13.59 -1.24 -7.38
C CYS A 17 13.96 -2.62 -6.87
N ILE A 18 15.23 -3.03 -6.98
CA ILE A 18 15.69 -4.38 -6.58
C ILE A 18 16.69 -4.27 -5.44
N VAL A 19 17.86 -3.68 -5.69
CA VAL A 19 18.98 -3.69 -4.74
C VAL A 19 18.63 -2.90 -3.47
N LEU A 20 18.16 -1.66 -3.62
CA LEU A 20 17.83 -0.80 -2.48
C LEU A 20 16.77 -1.41 -1.55
N PRO A 21 15.58 -1.84 -2.00
CA PRO A 21 14.62 -2.47 -1.10
C PRO A 21 15.22 -3.70 -0.42
N ILE A 22 15.88 -4.62 -1.14
CA ILE A 22 16.48 -5.81 -0.52
C ILE A 22 17.46 -5.43 0.60
N VAL A 23 18.36 -4.48 0.34
CA VAL A 23 19.33 -4.03 1.35
C VAL A 23 18.63 -3.40 2.56
N LEU A 24 17.63 -2.55 2.32
CA LEU A 24 16.86 -1.90 3.38
C LEU A 24 16.07 -2.91 4.23
N TYR A 25 15.46 -3.92 3.60
CA TYR A 25 14.80 -5.02 4.30
C TYR A 25 15.78 -5.85 5.12
N VAL A 26 16.98 -6.14 4.58
CA VAL A 26 18.03 -6.83 5.35
C VAL A 26 18.42 -6.01 6.58
N ILE A 27 18.57 -4.69 6.43
CA ILE A 27 18.87 -3.79 7.54
C ILE A 27 17.73 -3.83 8.58
N VAL A 28 16.48 -3.67 8.18
CA VAL A 28 15.35 -3.66 9.14
C VAL A 28 15.16 -5.00 9.83
N TYR A 29 15.17 -6.10 9.09
CA TYR A 29 14.88 -7.41 9.68
C TYR A 29 16.06 -7.96 10.47
N PHE A 30 17.29 -7.69 10.07
CA PHE A 30 18.42 -8.30 10.75
C PHE A 30 19.11 -7.36 11.73
N TYR A 31 19.09 -6.04 11.51
CA TYR A 31 19.85 -5.06 12.31
C TYR A 31 18.99 -4.21 13.26
N PHE A 32 17.69 -4.07 12.99
CA PHE A 32 16.76 -3.42 13.89
C PHE A 32 15.90 -4.46 14.63
N PHE A 33 15.44 -4.09 15.83
CA PHE A 33 14.48 -4.89 16.59
C PHE A 33 13.11 -4.21 16.51
N THR A 34 12.08 -4.98 16.20
CA THR A 34 10.70 -4.50 16.23
C THR A 34 10.30 -4.14 17.66
N ALA A 35 9.65 -2.99 17.85
CA ALA A 35 9.24 -2.53 19.18
C ALA A 35 7.96 -3.22 19.72
N TYR A 36 7.21 -3.93 18.86
CA TYR A 36 5.85 -4.40 19.16
C TYR A 36 5.65 -5.92 19.17
N THR A 37 6.57 -6.71 18.62
CA THR A 37 6.32 -8.11 18.25
C THR A 37 7.25 -9.09 18.98
N HIS A 38 7.20 -9.11 20.30
CA HIS A 38 7.77 -10.21 21.08
C HIS A 38 6.79 -11.40 21.09
N GLY A 39 7.24 -12.58 20.71
CA GLY A 39 6.43 -13.81 20.67
C GLY A 39 5.41 -13.89 19.53
N SER A 40 5.39 -12.91 18.60
CA SER A 40 4.45 -12.87 17.46
C SER A 40 4.93 -13.61 16.21
N PHE A 41 6.13 -14.19 16.26
CA PHE A 41 6.78 -14.87 15.14
C PHE A 41 6.87 -16.37 15.39
N THR A 42 5.77 -16.97 15.80
CA THR A 42 5.62 -18.43 15.95
C THR A 42 4.40 -18.88 15.16
N GLU A 43 4.35 -20.13 14.72
CA GLU A 43 3.18 -20.64 13.99
C GLU A 43 1.89 -20.55 14.83
N LEU A 44 2.00 -20.76 16.14
CA LEU A 44 0.87 -20.67 17.07
C LEU A 44 0.35 -19.22 17.21
N SER A 45 1.24 -18.24 17.38
CA SER A 45 0.84 -16.83 17.48
C SER A 45 0.25 -16.33 16.16
N PHE A 46 0.86 -16.72 15.03
CA PHE A 46 0.33 -16.43 13.70
C PHE A 46 -1.08 -17.01 13.51
N SER A 47 -1.24 -18.31 13.79
CA SER A 47 -2.53 -18.98 13.66
C SER A 47 -3.58 -18.32 14.56
N SER A 48 -3.29 -18.10 15.84
CA SER A 48 -4.26 -17.48 16.76
C SER A 48 -4.69 -16.07 16.33
N GLN A 49 -3.77 -15.28 15.76
CA GLN A 49 -4.09 -13.99 15.16
C GLN A 49 -5.04 -14.11 13.97
N TYR A 50 -4.81 -15.07 13.07
CA TYR A 50 -5.58 -15.21 11.83
C TYR A 50 -6.84 -16.09 11.93
N TYR A 51 -6.98 -16.89 12.98
CA TYR A 51 -8.23 -17.63 13.25
C TYR A 51 -9.25 -16.78 14.02
N SER A 52 -8.87 -15.60 14.50
CA SER A 52 -9.74 -14.73 15.30
C SER A 52 -9.71 -13.26 14.87
N GLY A 53 -10.72 -12.51 15.29
CA GLY A 53 -10.81 -11.07 15.08
C GLY A 53 -10.82 -10.62 13.62
N ILE A 54 -10.25 -9.44 13.35
CA ILE A 54 -10.31 -8.80 12.02
C ILE A 54 -9.33 -9.42 11.00
N TYR A 55 -8.33 -10.17 11.46
CA TYR A 55 -7.28 -10.71 10.58
C TYR A 55 -7.76 -11.95 9.81
N LYS A 56 -8.78 -12.65 10.30
CA LYS A 56 -9.33 -13.85 9.64
C LYS A 56 -9.83 -13.62 8.22
N TYR A 57 -10.25 -12.40 7.90
CA TYR A 57 -10.73 -12.05 6.56
C TYR A 57 -9.58 -11.84 5.55
N ARG A 58 -8.30 -11.90 5.97
CA ARG A 58 -7.11 -11.64 5.14
C ARG A 58 -6.54 -12.90 4.52
N ILE A 59 -7.43 -13.68 3.89
CA ILE A 59 -7.17 -15.02 3.36
C ILE A 59 -5.94 -15.06 2.44
N LEU A 60 -5.74 -14.04 1.60
CA LEU A 60 -4.61 -14.03 0.66
C LEU A 60 -3.26 -14.02 1.40
N SER A 61 -3.08 -13.09 2.33
CA SER A 61 -1.83 -12.98 3.10
C SER A 61 -1.60 -14.19 4.00
N TYR A 62 -2.68 -14.75 4.54
CA TYR A 62 -2.63 -15.97 5.35
C TYR A 62 -2.10 -17.16 4.55
N GLY A 63 -2.74 -17.47 3.42
CA GLY A 63 -2.36 -18.62 2.61
C GLY A 63 -0.95 -18.51 2.01
N LEU A 64 -0.51 -17.29 1.65
CA LEU A 64 0.86 -17.07 1.18
C LEU A 64 1.89 -17.28 2.29
N MET A 65 1.59 -16.87 3.52
CA MET A 65 2.47 -17.10 4.67
C MET A 65 2.55 -18.56 5.06
N GLU A 66 1.43 -19.30 5.08
CA GLU A 66 1.45 -20.74 5.35
C GLU A 66 2.30 -21.50 4.33
N MET A 67 2.14 -21.19 3.04
CA MET A 67 2.96 -21.77 1.98
C MET A 67 4.46 -21.51 2.20
N LEU A 68 4.82 -20.30 2.65
CA LEU A 68 6.22 -19.97 2.96
C LEU A 68 6.70 -20.66 4.24
N PHE A 69 5.87 -20.78 5.27
CA PHE A 69 6.24 -21.52 6.48
C PHE A 69 6.57 -22.96 6.16
N ASP A 70 5.71 -23.64 5.38
CA ASP A 70 5.95 -25.03 4.96
C ASP A 70 7.21 -25.14 4.12
N PHE A 71 7.43 -24.22 3.16
CA PHE A 71 8.65 -24.20 2.35
C PHE A 71 9.92 -23.99 3.19
N MET A 72 9.86 -23.14 4.21
CA MET A 72 11.00 -22.79 5.05
C MET A 72 11.22 -23.78 6.20
N ARG A 73 10.24 -24.63 6.52
CA ARG A 73 10.31 -25.60 7.62
C ARG A 73 11.45 -26.61 7.40
N ASP A 74 11.66 -27.04 6.16
CA ASP A 74 12.74 -27.96 5.79
C ASP A 74 14.15 -27.40 6.07
N TRP A 75 14.26 -26.08 6.24
CA TRP A 75 15.53 -25.37 6.43
C TRP A 75 15.75 -24.93 7.88
N GLN A 76 14.81 -25.21 8.79
CA GLN A 76 14.78 -24.65 10.15
C GLN A 76 16.08 -24.88 10.95
N THR A 77 16.64 -26.10 10.89
CA THR A 77 17.86 -26.46 11.63
C THR A 77 19.08 -25.67 11.17
N GLN A 78 19.27 -25.57 9.85
CA GLN A 78 20.36 -24.82 9.23
C GLN A 78 20.23 -23.31 9.49
N LEU A 79 19.00 -22.79 9.50
CA LEU A 79 18.70 -21.38 9.74
C LEU A 79 18.96 -20.95 11.19
N GLY A 80 18.72 -21.84 12.16
CA GLY A 80 18.99 -21.58 13.57
C GLY A 80 20.48 -21.42 13.89
N GLU A 81 21.35 -22.06 13.11
CA GLU A 81 22.81 -21.98 13.24
C GLU A 81 23.40 -20.70 12.62
N ILE A 82 22.63 -19.97 11.80
CA ILE A 82 23.04 -18.67 11.27
C ILE A 82 23.05 -17.66 12.43
N SER A 83 24.24 -17.21 12.81
CA SER A 83 24.50 -16.42 14.02
C SER A 83 23.51 -15.26 14.23
N ARG A 84 23.16 -14.53 13.18
CA ARG A 84 22.20 -13.42 13.25
C ARG A 84 20.75 -13.85 13.46
N ILE A 85 20.29 -14.86 12.72
CA ILE A 85 18.91 -15.36 12.81
C ILE A 85 18.69 -16.01 14.16
N GLY A 86 19.67 -16.79 14.65
CA GLY A 86 19.62 -17.37 15.99
C GLY A 86 19.50 -16.32 17.10
N ILE A 87 20.31 -15.25 17.05
CA ILE A 87 20.24 -14.14 18.03
C ILE A 87 18.86 -13.46 18.01
N ILE A 88 18.34 -13.16 16.82
CA ILE A 88 17.03 -12.50 16.68
C ILE A 88 15.92 -13.41 17.20
N SER A 89 15.98 -14.70 16.84
CA SER A 89 14.99 -15.70 17.24
C SER A 89 14.92 -15.84 18.74
N GLN A 90 16.06 -15.87 19.42
CA GLN A 90 16.12 -15.89 20.89
C GLN A 90 15.54 -14.62 21.49
N LYS A 91 15.92 -13.44 20.98
CA LYS A 91 15.49 -12.15 21.55
C LYS A 91 14.00 -11.86 21.32
N LEU A 92 13.47 -12.25 20.16
CA LEU A 92 12.06 -12.04 19.81
C LEU A 92 11.16 -13.21 20.24
N GLN A 93 11.72 -14.29 20.81
CA GLN A 93 10.99 -15.55 21.05
C GLN A 93 10.30 -16.03 19.77
N ALA A 94 11.03 -15.96 18.66
CA ALA A 94 10.57 -16.29 17.33
C ALA A 94 11.07 -17.66 16.89
N GLU A 95 10.30 -18.31 16.04
CA GLU A 95 10.78 -19.44 15.26
C GLU A 95 11.56 -18.93 14.03
N PRO A 96 12.81 -19.38 13.80
CA PRO A 96 13.66 -18.87 12.72
C PRO A 96 13.00 -18.89 11.33
N HIS A 97 12.32 -19.98 10.98
CA HIS A 97 11.68 -20.16 9.68
C HIS A 97 10.46 -19.24 9.51
N VAL A 98 9.69 -19.01 10.58
CA VAL A 98 8.56 -18.07 10.58
C VAL A 98 9.05 -16.64 10.36
N TYR A 99 10.06 -16.22 11.12
CA TYR A 99 10.63 -14.87 10.98
C TYR A 99 11.20 -14.64 9.58
N LEU A 100 11.92 -15.63 9.04
CA LEU A 100 12.49 -15.54 7.70
C LEU A 100 11.40 -15.53 6.61
N SER A 101 10.28 -16.23 6.83
CA SER A 101 9.14 -16.20 5.90
C SER A 101 8.52 -14.81 5.80
N TYR A 102 8.38 -14.09 6.93
CA TYR A 102 7.97 -12.68 6.92
C TYR A 102 8.96 -11.82 6.13
N PHE A 103 10.26 -11.99 6.37
CA PHE A 103 11.31 -11.27 5.63
C PHE A 103 11.18 -11.53 4.12
N LEU A 104 11.06 -12.78 3.70
CA LEU A 104 11.00 -13.16 2.30
C LEU A 104 9.74 -12.61 1.62
N LEU A 105 8.57 -12.79 2.23
CA LEU A 105 7.31 -12.29 1.69
C LEU A 105 7.35 -10.77 1.53
N ASN A 106 7.75 -10.07 2.59
CA ASN A 106 7.77 -8.62 2.59
C ASN A 106 8.83 -8.04 1.66
N THR A 107 10.01 -8.66 1.57
CA THR A 107 11.05 -8.24 0.64
C THR A 107 10.59 -8.43 -0.80
N PHE A 108 10.00 -9.59 -1.11
CA PHE A 108 9.49 -9.89 -2.45
C PHE A 108 8.42 -8.88 -2.89
N PHE A 109 7.39 -8.67 -2.07
CA PHE A 109 6.35 -7.69 -2.39
C PHE A 109 6.84 -6.24 -2.31
N GLY A 110 7.87 -5.95 -1.50
CA GLY A 110 8.55 -4.66 -1.48
C GLY A 110 9.22 -4.35 -2.82
N VAL A 111 10.00 -5.30 -3.35
CA VAL A 111 10.62 -5.21 -4.69
C VAL A 111 9.55 -5.01 -5.76
N ILE A 112 8.50 -5.84 -5.76
CA ILE A 112 7.43 -5.74 -6.77
C ILE A 112 6.67 -4.41 -6.64
N THR A 113 6.44 -3.90 -5.43
CA THR A 113 5.83 -2.59 -5.20
C THR A 113 6.65 -1.49 -5.87
N MET A 114 7.97 -1.48 -5.65
CA MET A 114 8.86 -0.47 -6.25
C MET A 114 8.97 -0.62 -7.77
N THR A 115 9.06 -1.85 -8.27
CA THR A 115 9.03 -2.15 -9.71
C THR A 115 7.76 -1.64 -10.35
N THR A 116 6.61 -1.90 -9.74
CA THR A 116 5.30 -1.47 -10.25
C THR A 116 5.20 0.06 -10.24
N LEU A 117 5.68 0.73 -9.18
CA LEU A 117 5.75 2.19 -9.11
C LEU A 117 6.67 2.78 -10.19
N PHE A 118 7.83 2.15 -10.44
CA PHE A 118 8.73 2.57 -11.51
C PHE A 118 8.09 2.43 -12.88
N ILE A 119 7.40 1.31 -13.15
CA ILE A 119 6.65 1.12 -14.40
C ILE A 119 5.54 2.16 -14.51
N TYR A 120 4.76 2.40 -13.46
CA TYR A 120 3.74 3.45 -13.43
C TYR A 120 4.34 4.81 -13.82
N ARG A 121 5.41 5.22 -13.15
CA ARG A 121 6.05 6.51 -13.42
C ARG A 121 6.59 6.59 -14.83
N THR A 122 7.28 5.56 -15.31
CA THR A 122 7.88 5.59 -16.65
C THR A 122 6.86 5.49 -17.80
N SER A 123 5.72 4.84 -17.58
CA SER A 123 4.65 4.70 -18.60
C SER A 123 3.68 5.88 -18.60
N HIS A 124 3.43 6.52 -17.46
CA HIS A 124 2.45 7.60 -17.34
C HIS A 124 3.08 9.01 -17.30
N LEU A 125 4.40 9.19 -17.40
CA LEU A 125 5.02 10.52 -17.41
C LEU A 125 4.85 11.30 -18.73
N SER A 126 4.45 12.57 -18.62
CA SER A 126 4.73 13.59 -19.64
C SER A 126 6.23 13.83 -19.68
N ARG A 127 6.74 14.22 -20.85
CA ARG A 127 8.19 14.33 -21.15
C ARG A 127 8.98 15.32 -20.27
N GLU A 128 8.36 16.02 -19.32
CA GLU A 128 8.94 17.16 -18.59
C GLU A 128 9.52 16.85 -17.20
N HIS A 129 9.27 15.69 -16.60
CA HIS A 129 9.81 15.43 -15.26
C HIS A 129 11.27 14.91 -15.31
N SER A 130 12.13 15.53 -14.51
CA SER A 130 13.55 15.14 -14.42
C SER A 130 13.73 13.75 -13.78
N ALA A 131 14.77 13.03 -14.18
CA ALA A 131 15.17 11.77 -13.54
C ALA A 131 15.35 11.92 -12.01
N LYS A 132 15.74 13.11 -11.55
CA LYS A 132 15.86 13.44 -10.12
C LYS A 132 14.53 13.31 -9.38
N SER A 133 13.41 13.73 -9.98
CA SER A 133 12.07 13.59 -9.39
C SER A 133 11.70 12.12 -9.19
N LEU A 134 11.96 11.28 -10.20
CA LEU A 134 11.73 9.83 -10.11
C LEU A 134 12.58 9.20 -9.00
N ILE A 135 13.87 9.52 -8.95
CA ILE A 135 14.80 9.01 -7.93
C ILE A 135 14.32 9.39 -6.53
N ASN A 136 14.00 10.66 -6.30
CA ASN A 136 13.57 11.15 -5.00
C ASN A 136 12.28 10.49 -4.54
N GLU A 137 11.31 10.33 -5.44
CA GLU A 137 10.04 9.69 -5.11
C GLU A 137 10.23 8.21 -4.74
N LEU A 138 10.94 7.44 -5.56
CA LEU A 138 11.19 6.02 -5.28
C LEU A 138 12.01 5.83 -3.99
N LEU A 139 12.96 6.73 -3.72
CA LEU A 139 13.73 6.71 -2.48
C LEU A 139 12.83 6.98 -1.27
N ILE A 140 12.02 8.04 -1.31
CA ILE A 140 11.11 8.40 -0.22
C ILE A 140 10.11 7.28 0.04
N VAL A 141 9.49 6.72 -1.01
CA VAL A 141 8.52 5.63 -0.86
C VAL A 141 9.18 4.38 -0.27
N ASN A 142 10.37 3.99 -0.76
CA ASN A 142 11.12 2.88 -0.17
C ASN A 142 11.36 3.10 1.33
N LEU A 143 11.85 4.28 1.71
CA LEU A 143 12.15 4.61 3.09
C LEU A 143 10.89 4.59 3.95
N LEU A 144 9.78 5.17 3.50
CA LEU A 144 8.51 5.15 4.24
C LEU A 144 8.02 3.72 4.47
N ILE A 145 8.01 2.88 3.42
CA ILE A 145 7.62 1.48 3.51
C ILE A 145 8.53 0.76 4.50
N VAL A 146 9.85 0.82 4.32
CA VAL A 146 10.81 0.12 5.17
C VAL A 146 10.74 0.60 6.63
N PHE A 147 10.65 1.89 6.88
CA PHE A 147 10.53 2.40 8.25
C PHE A 147 9.25 1.94 8.92
N SER A 148 8.17 1.71 8.18
CA SER A 148 6.92 1.21 8.75
C SER A 148 7.01 -0.23 9.28
N HIS A 149 8.04 -0.98 8.88
CA HIS A 149 8.32 -2.34 9.36
C HIS A 149 8.91 -2.38 10.77
N PHE A 150 8.91 -1.25 11.49
CA PHE A 150 8.99 -1.31 12.96
C PHE A 150 7.82 -2.10 13.57
N VAL A 151 6.70 -2.22 12.82
CA VAL A 151 5.65 -3.23 13.03
C VAL A 151 5.61 -4.15 11.81
N ILE A 152 6.09 -5.37 11.98
CA ILE A 152 6.14 -6.37 10.91
C ILE A 152 4.79 -7.06 10.77
N VAL A 153 4.26 -7.08 9.55
CA VAL A 153 3.06 -7.84 9.16
C VAL A 153 3.18 -8.34 7.74
N SER A 154 2.39 -9.35 7.36
CA SER A 154 2.49 -10.05 6.07
C SER A 154 1.64 -9.44 4.95
N TYR A 155 0.67 -8.58 5.27
CA TYR A 155 -0.35 -8.12 4.32
C TYR A 155 -0.09 -6.72 3.73
N ASP A 156 0.76 -5.90 4.36
CA ASP A 156 0.90 -4.48 4.00
C ASP A 156 1.57 -4.29 2.64
N ASN A 157 2.72 -4.93 2.41
CA ASN A 157 3.43 -4.80 1.13
C ASN A 157 2.63 -5.38 -0.05
N ILE A 158 1.86 -6.45 0.19
CA ILE A 158 0.91 -6.99 -0.80
C ILE A 158 -0.14 -5.92 -1.13
N SER A 159 -0.69 -5.26 -0.11
CA SER A 159 -1.67 -4.20 -0.30
C SER A 159 -1.11 -3.02 -1.09
N TYR A 160 0.13 -2.61 -0.83
CA TYR A 160 0.77 -1.51 -1.55
C TYR A 160 0.96 -1.84 -3.04
N PHE A 161 1.46 -3.03 -3.34
CA PHE A 161 1.56 -3.52 -4.72
C PHE A 161 0.20 -3.52 -5.43
N LEU A 162 -0.81 -4.15 -4.84
CA LEU A 162 -2.15 -4.26 -5.43
C LEU A 162 -2.81 -2.90 -5.61
N GLN A 163 -2.56 -1.95 -4.69
CA GLN A 163 -3.07 -0.58 -4.82
C GLN A 163 -2.49 0.13 -6.04
N ILE A 164 -1.17 0.04 -6.26
CA ILE A 164 -0.51 0.66 -7.42
C ILE A 164 -0.98 -0.03 -8.70
N LEU A 165 -1.01 -1.36 -8.73
CA LEU A 165 -1.44 -2.14 -9.89
C LEU A 165 -2.89 -1.83 -10.29
N GLY A 166 -3.80 -1.79 -9.30
CA GLY A 166 -5.21 -1.45 -9.54
C GLY A 166 -5.36 -0.04 -10.10
N PHE A 167 -4.63 0.94 -9.55
CA PHE A 167 -4.65 2.30 -10.07
C PHE A 167 -4.09 2.42 -11.49
N MET A 168 -3.05 1.64 -11.83
CA MET A 168 -2.53 1.57 -13.20
C MET A 168 -3.58 1.07 -14.20
N PHE A 169 -4.29 -0.03 -13.89
CA PHE A 169 -5.35 -0.55 -14.74
C PHE A 169 -6.50 0.44 -14.89
N LEU A 170 -6.91 1.08 -13.80
CA LEU A 170 -7.91 2.14 -13.83
C LEU A 170 -7.49 3.28 -14.77
N LEU A 171 -6.27 3.83 -14.60
CA LEU A 171 -5.82 4.94 -15.43
C LEU A 171 -5.67 4.56 -16.90
N ASN A 172 -5.21 3.34 -17.20
CA ASN A 172 -5.14 2.86 -18.58
C ASN A 172 -6.53 2.76 -19.21
N HIS A 173 -7.51 2.25 -18.47
CA HIS A 173 -8.90 2.21 -18.89
C HIS A 173 -9.47 3.62 -19.15
N LEU A 174 -9.23 4.57 -18.24
CA LEU A 174 -9.75 5.94 -18.37
C LEU A 174 -9.11 6.71 -19.53
N LYS A 175 -7.82 6.49 -19.81
CA LYS A 175 -7.11 7.11 -20.94
C LYS A 175 -7.59 6.56 -22.29
N LYS A 176 -7.83 5.25 -22.35
CA LYS A 176 -8.32 4.56 -23.54
C LYS A 176 -9.36 3.54 -23.08
N PRO A 177 -10.66 3.83 -23.24
CA PRO A 177 -11.74 2.94 -22.79
C PRO A 177 -11.54 1.52 -23.33
N ASP A 178 -11.04 0.64 -22.45
CA ASP A 178 -10.75 -0.76 -22.74
C ASP A 178 -11.36 -1.62 -21.63
N ASN A 179 -12.40 -2.38 -21.98
CA ASN A 179 -13.12 -3.22 -21.02
C ASN A 179 -12.19 -4.28 -20.40
N THR A 180 -11.11 -4.68 -21.07
CA THR A 180 -10.12 -5.61 -20.53
C THR A 180 -9.37 -5.01 -19.35
N MET A 181 -8.95 -3.75 -19.46
CA MET A 181 -8.29 -3.03 -18.36
C MET A 181 -9.25 -2.79 -17.19
N PHE A 182 -10.53 -2.52 -17.48
CA PHE A 182 -11.53 -2.40 -16.42
C PHE A 182 -11.79 -3.74 -15.71
N LEU A 183 -11.89 -4.84 -16.46
CA LEU A 183 -12.01 -6.18 -15.87
C LEU A 183 -10.79 -6.52 -15.00
N ALA A 184 -9.57 -6.21 -15.48
CA ALA A 184 -8.36 -6.38 -14.70
C ALA A 184 -8.38 -5.55 -13.39
N TYR A 185 -8.87 -4.32 -13.45
CA TYR A 185 -9.08 -3.49 -12.26
C TYR A 185 -10.07 -4.11 -11.27
N LEU A 186 -11.20 -4.66 -11.75
CA LEU A 186 -12.18 -5.35 -10.89
C LEU A 186 -11.57 -6.61 -10.24
N ILE A 187 -10.78 -7.39 -10.99
CA ILE A 187 -10.06 -8.55 -10.44
C ILE A 187 -9.09 -8.12 -9.34
N VAL A 188 -8.35 -7.01 -9.55
CA VAL A 188 -7.45 -6.48 -8.52
C VAL A 188 -8.23 -6.01 -7.28
N ILE A 189 -9.42 -5.42 -7.42
CA ILE A 189 -10.26 -5.09 -6.26
C ILE A 189 -10.60 -6.36 -5.46
N ILE A 190 -11.00 -7.44 -6.13
CA ILE A 190 -11.35 -8.71 -5.46
C ILE A 190 -10.12 -9.22 -4.70
N ILE A 191 -8.98 -9.40 -5.38
CA ILE A 191 -7.74 -9.92 -4.79
C ILE A 191 -7.26 -9.01 -3.64
N SER A 192 -7.33 -7.69 -3.82
CA SER A 192 -6.96 -6.72 -2.79
C SER A 192 -7.87 -6.80 -1.57
N THR A 193 -9.17 -7.04 -1.76
CA THR A 193 -10.13 -7.20 -0.67
C THR A 193 -9.92 -8.51 0.09
N LEU A 194 -9.56 -9.59 -0.60
CA LEU A 194 -9.12 -10.86 0.03
C LEU A 194 -7.83 -10.71 0.84
N ASN A 195 -7.06 -9.65 0.59
CA ASN A 195 -5.86 -9.32 1.36
C ASN A 195 -6.18 -8.39 2.54
N ARG A 196 -6.93 -7.30 2.30
CA ARG A 196 -7.26 -6.30 3.32
C ARG A 196 -8.42 -5.40 2.88
N GLU A 197 -9.25 -4.99 3.82
CA GLU A 197 -10.38 -4.07 3.61
C GLU A 197 -9.95 -2.67 3.13
N SER A 198 -8.68 -2.29 3.34
CA SER A 198 -8.11 -1.04 2.85
C SER A 198 -8.07 -0.95 1.33
N SER A 199 -8.38 -2.03 0.61
CA SER A 199 -8.64 -2.01 -0.84
C SER A 199 -9.72 -1.00 -1.22
N ALA A 200 -10.60 -0.58 -0.29
CA ALA A 200 -11.54 0.52 -0.48
C ALA A 200 -10.86 1.84 -0.93
N LEU A 201 -9.57 2.03 -0.64
CA LEU A 201 -8.81 3.18 -1.13
C LEU A 201 -8.66 3.18 -2.66
N LEU A 202 -8.73 2.03 -3.34
CA LEU A 202 -8.83 1.96 -4.80
C LEU A 202 -10.12 2.61 -5.32
N LEU A 203 -11.23 2.47 -4.58
CA LEU A 203 -12.50 3.13 -4.92
C LEU A 203 -12.43 4.63 -4.63
N ALA A 204 -11.77 5.02 -3.53
CA ALA A 204 -11.52 6.43 -3.24
C ALA A 204 -10.69 7.10 -4.33
N MET A 205 -9.64 6.43 -4.81
CA MET A 205 -8.84 6.90 -5.95
C MET A 205 -9.68 6.94 -7.24
N HIS A 206 -10.53 5.95 -7.48
CA HIS A 206 -11.44 5.95 -8.64
C HIS A 206 -12.37 7.16 -8.62
N GLY A 207 -13.09 7.38 -7.52
CA GLY A 207 -13.95 8.56 -7.35
C GLY A 207 -13.19 9.88 -7.47
N ALA A 208 -12.00 9.97 -6.88
CA ALA A 208 -11.15 11.16 -6.93
C ALA A 208 -10.73 11.53 -8.35
N VAL A 209 -10.30 10.52 -9.13
CA VAL A 209 -9.97 10.69 -10.53
C VAL A 209 -11.22 11.13 -11.30
N LEU A 210 -12.41 10.56 -11.05
CA LEU A 210 -13.64 10.99 -11.72
C LEU A 210 -14.09 12.42 -11.41
N ILE A 211 -13.69 13.00 -10.28
CA ILE A 211 -13.93 14.43 -9.99
C ILE A 211 -12.90 15.31 -10.71
N GLY A 212 -11.66 14.83 -10.84
CA GLY A 212 -10.63 15.52 -11.60
C GLY A 212 -10.87 15.52 -13.12
N PHE A 213 -11.55 14.48 -13.62
CA PHE A 213 -12.04 14.39 -14.99
C PHE A 213 -13.46 14.93 -15.07
N VAL A 214 -13.90 15.48 -16.20
CA VAL A 214 -15.34 15.71 -16.42
C VAL A 214 -15.99 14.34 -16.63
N GLY A 215 -16.39 13.70 -15.53
CA GLY A 215 -16.89 12.33 -15.52
C GLY A 215 -18.16 12.17 -16.37
N SER A 216 -18.09 11.37 -17.42
CA SER A 216 -19.28 10.94 -18.16
C SER A 216 -20.14 10.00 -17.31
N ARG A 217 -21.45 9.93 -17.61
CA ARG A 217 -22.39 8.99 -16.95
C ARG A 217 -21.87 7.54 -16.96
N LYS A 218 -21.12 7.15 -17.99
CA LYS A 218 -20.50 5.83 -18.10
C LYS A 218 -19.51 5.55 -16.97
N HIS A 219 -18.63 6.50 -16.67
CA HIS A 219 -17.61 6.31 -15.63
C HIS A 219 -18.20 6.29 -14.22
N LEU A 220 -19.30 7.01 -13.99
CA LEU A 220 -20.05 6.89 -12.74
C LEU A 220 -20.63 5.48 -12.56
N ILE A 221 -21.14 4.86 -13.62
CA ILE A 221 -21.61 3.47 -13.60
C ILE A 221 -20.44 2.52 -13.31
N GLU A 222 -19.27 2.73 -13.92
CA GLU A 222 -18.06 1.94 -13.66
C GLU A 222 -17.61 2.04 -12.20
N LEU A 223 -17.69 3.22 -11.57
CA LEU A 223 -17.46 3.38 -10.13
C LEU A 223 -18.48 2.57 -9.31
N ILE A 224 -19.77 2.68 -9.62
CA ILE A 224 -20.83 1.90 -8.93
C ILE A 224 -20.56 0.40 -9.04
N ILE A 225 -20.22 -0.09 -10.23
CA ILE A 225 -19.86 -1.51 -10.44
C ILE A 225 -18.67 -1.90 -9.58
N SER A 226 -17.62 -1.07 -9.55
CA SER A 226 -16.41 -1.31 -8.74
C SER A 226 -16.73 -1.37 -7.24
N THR A 227 -17.61 -0.48 -6.77
CA THR A 227 -18.11 -0.49 -5.38
C THR A 227 -18.92 -1.76 -5.09
N ILE A 228 -19.81 -2.18 -5.99
CA ILE A 228 -20.57 -3.42 -5.82
C ILE A 228 -19.63 -4.62 -5.74
N VAL A 229 -18.60 -4.70 -6.58
CA VAL A 229 -17.61 -5.79 -6.55
C VAL A 229 -16.86 -5.83 -5.22
N PHE A 230 -16.41 -4.68 -4.70
CA PHE A 230 -15.79 -4.59 -3.38
C PHE A 230 -16.74 -5.06 -2.27
N VAL A 231 -17.96 -4.50 -2.21
CA VAL A 231 -18.95 -4.82 -1.18
C VAL A 231 -19.34 -6.29 -1.25
N ALA A 232 -19.58 -6.84 -2.44
CA ALA A 232 -19.90 -8.25 -2.63
C ALA A 232 -18.76 -9.15 -2.14
N THR A 233 -17.50 -8.83 -2.45
CA THR A 233 -16.33 -9.59 -1.99
C THR A 233 -16.21 -9.53 -0.47
N TYR A 234 -16.33 -8.34 0.11
CA TYR A 234 -16.28 -8.14 1.57
C TYR A 234 -17.39 -8.88 2.30
N LEU A 235 -18.64 -8.80 1.81
CA LEU A 235 -19.77 -9.50 2.38
C LEU A 235 -19.61 -11.02 2.23
N ALA A 236 -19.13 -11.51 1.08
CA ALA A 236 -18.87 -12.93 0.88
C ALA A 236 -17.88 -13.48 1.91
N LEU A 237 -16.80 -12.74 2.21
CA LEU A 237 -15.86 -13.08 3.30
C LEU A 237 -16.54 -13.11 4.68
N ARG A 238 -17.41 -12.13 4.95
CA ARG A 238 -18.13 -12.02 6.24
C ARG A 238 -19.15 -13.13 6.42
N PHE A 239 -19.85 -13.53 5.35
CA PHE A 239 -20.78 -14.64 5.38
C PHE A 239 -20.07 -15.99 5.47
N SER A 240 -18.92 -16.17 4.81
CA SER A 240 -18.20 -17.45 4.82
C SER A 240 -17.43 -17.70 6.12
N LEU A 241 -16.84 -16.66 6.72
CA LEU A 241 -16.01 -16.77 7.93
C LEU A 241 -16.72 -16.33 9.22
N GLY A 242 -18.00 -15.96 9.11
CA GLY A 242 -18.84 -15.50 10.22
C GLY A 242 -18.55 -14.05 10.65
N PHE A 243 -19.53 -13.41 11.28
CA PHE A 243 -19.51 -11.97 11.64
C PHE A 243 -18.79 -11.65 12.96
N GLU A 244 -17.98 -12.56 13.49
CA GLU A 244 -17.28 -12.31 14.76
C GLU A 244 -16.37 -11.07 14.64
N GLN A 245 -16.64 -10.10 15.53
CA GLN A 245 -16.02 -8.77 15.66
C GLN A 245 -16.21 -7.78 14.48
N SER A 246 -16.56 -6.54 14.83
CA SER A 246 -16.74 -5.39 13.92
C SER A 246 -15.45 -5.00 13.19
N VAL A 247 -15.54 -4.04 12.26
CA VAL A 247 -14.37 -3.45 11.54
C VAL A 247 -13.29 -2.92 12.51
N ILE A 248 -13.68 -2.62 13.75
CA ILE A 248 -12.80 -2.19 14.84
C ILE A 248 -12.75 -3.33 15.87
N GLN A 249 -11.54 -3.81 16.17
CA GLN A 249 -11.29 -4.86 17.17
C GLN A 249 -11.25 -4.28 18.59
N GLU A 250 -10.66 -3.10 18.76
CA GLU A 250 -10.61 -2.35 20.02
C GLU A 250 -10.77 -0.86 19.75
N PHE A 251 -11.61 -0.17 20.52
CA PHE A 251 -11.71 1.28 20.47
C PHE A 251 -10.57 1.90 21.29
N THR A 252 -9.53 2.39 20.62
CA THR A 252 -8.37 3.04 21.25
C THR A 252 -8.51 4.57 21.34
N TYR A 253 -9.69 5.12 21.03
CA TYR A 253 -9.95 6.57 21.00
C TYR A 253 -9.42 7.35 22.22
N ILE A 254 -9.59 6.82 23.44
CA ILE A 254 -9.12 7.52 24.67
C ILE A 254 -7.59 7.57 24.71
N SER A 255 -6.90 6.46 24.41
CA SER A 255 -5.43 6.46 24.35
C SER A 255 -4.89 7.20 23.12
N ASN A 256 -5.68 7.33 22.06
CA ASN A 256 -5.34 8.10 20.86
C ASN A 256 -5.28 9.61 21.11
N ILE A 257 -6.11 10.15 22.00
CA ILE A 257 -6.12 11.58 22.31
C ILE A 257 -5.03 11.96 23.33
N PHE A 258 -4.79 11.12 24.33
CA PHE A 258 -3.90 11.47 25.45
C PHE A 258 -2.46 10.95 25.33
N SER A 259 -2.16 10.12 24.33
CA SER A 259 -0.80 9.61 24.11
C SER A 259 0.04 10.56 23.25
N ILE A 260 1.20 10.97 23.77
CA ILE A 260 2.19 11.76 23.03
C ILE A 260 2.66 11.06 21.74
N TYR A 261 2.70 9.73 21.72
CA TYR A 261 3.06 8.94 20.55
C TYR A 261 2.00 9.07 19.45
N ASN A 262 0.71 9.05 19.82
CA ASN A 262 -0.37 9.19 18.85
C ASN A 262 -0.43 10.62 18.30
N PHE A 263 -0.14 11.64 19.10
CA PHE A 263 0.02 13.01 18.60
C PHE A 263 1.16 13.13 17.59
N ALA A 264 2.31 12.49 17.85
CA ALA A 264 3.42 12.46 16.89
C ALA A 264 3.02 11.77 15.57
N GLY A 265 2.26 10.68 15.64
CA GLY A 265 1.68 10.01 14.47
C GLY A 265 0.74 10.89 13.65
N ILE A 266 -0.15 11.63 14.31
CA ILE A 266 -1.04 12.60 13.66
C ILE A 266 -0.24 13.74 13.03
N ALA A 267 0.71 14.31 13.76
CA ALA A 267 1.57 15.38 13.27
C ALA A 267 2.35 14.93 12.02
N PHE A 268 2.88 13.71 12.04
CA PHE A 268 3.52 13.09 10.88
C PHE A 268 2.55 12.96 9.69
N PHE A 269 1.35 12.43 9.92
CA PHE A 269 0.32 12.30 8.89
C PHE A 269 -0.05 13.65 8.26
N VAL A 270 -0.35 14.66 9.08
CA VAL A 270 -0.75 16.00 8.62
C VAL A 270 0.39 16.68 7.87
N ALA A 271 1.60 16.67 8.42
CA ALA A 271 2.76 17.31 7.81
C ALA A 271 3.09 16.69 6.45
N LEU A 272 3.16 15.35 6.37
CA LEU A 272 3.50 14.68 5.12
C LEU A 272 2.38 14.80 4.08
N THR A 273 1.12 14.72 4.49
CA THR A 273 -0.03 14.95 3.60
C THR A 273 0.00 16.35 3.01
N TYR A 274 0.26 17.37 3.84
CA TYR A 274 0.41 18.75 3.38
C TYR A 274 1.54 18.89 2.35
N LEU A 275 2.73 18.35 2.64
CA LEU A 275 3.87 18.38 1.72
C LEU A 275 3.55 17.68 0.38
N MET A 276 2.81 16.57 0.42
CA MET A 276 2.41 15.86 -0.80
C MET A 276 1.42 16.65 -1.66
N ILE A 277 0.44 17.32 -1.05
CA ILE A 277 -0.50 18.18 -1.79
C ILE A 277 0.23 19.38 -2.39
N MET A 278 1.16 19.99 -1.64
CA MET A 278 1.93 21.14 -2.10
C MET A 278 2.83 20.85 -3.29
N ARG A 279 3.21 19.58 -3.49
CA ARG A 279 3.97 19.13 -4.66
C ARG A 279 3.15 19.17 -5.96
N PHE A 280 1.83 19.09 -5.91
CA PHE A 280 1.01 19.03 -7.12
C PHE A 280 1.12 20.33 -7.93
N GLU A 281 1.38 20.20 -9.23
CA GLU A 281 1.64 21.34 -10.10
C GLU A 281 0.35 21.94 -10.65
N SER A 282 -0.63 21.10 -11.00
CA SER A 282 -1.88 21.54 -11.60
C SER A 282 -3.04 21.65 -10.60
N LEU A 283 -3.98 22.54 -10.88
CA LEU A 283 -5.22 22.67 -10.10
C LEU A 283 -6.07 21.38 -10.15
N VAL A 284 -6.01 20.63 -11.26
CA VAL A 284 -6.72 19.36 -11.43
C VAL A 284 -6.15 18.30 -10.48
N GLU A 285 -4.83 18.16 -10.40
CA GLU A 285 -4.18 17.24 -9.45
C GLU A 285 -4.49 17.61 -8.01
N LYS A 286 -4.49 18.92 -7.68
CA LYS A 286 -4.91 19.42 -6.35
C LYS A 286 -6.35 19.04 -6.02
N LYS A 287 -7.29 19.29 -6.94
CA LYS A 287 -8.69 18.92 -6.74
C LYS A 287 -8.88 17.41 -6.59
N ALA A 288 -8.22 16.61 -7.44
CA ALA A 288 -8.28 15.16 -7.37
C ALA A 288 -7.67 14.62 -6.07
N GLY A 289 -6.52 15.16 -5.64
CA GLY A 289 -5.90 14.75 -4.37
C GLY A 289 -6.72 15.11 -3.15
N LEU A 290 -7.35 16.29 -3.12
CA LEU A 290 -8.29 16.67 -2.07
C LEU A 290 -9.55 15.79 -2.09
N ALA A 291 -10.10 15.53 -3.28
CA ALA A 291 -11.22 14.60 -3.44
C ALA A 291 -10.87 13.19 -2.95
N PHE A 292 -9.64 12.72 -3.20
CA PHE A 292 -9.16 11.44 -2.69
C PHE A 292 -9.14 11.41 -1.17
N LEU A 293 -8.63 12.45 -0.51
CA LEU A 293 -8.66 12.52 0.95
C LEU A 293 -10.09 12.51 1.51
N ILE A 294 -11.02 13.20 0.85
CA ILE A 294 -12.44 13.19 1.22
C ILE A 294 -13.03 11.78 1.06
N PHE A 295 -12.80 11.12 -0.07
CA PHE A 295 -13.28 9.75 -0.28
C PHE A 295 -12.57 8.71 0.58
N ALA A 296 -11.34 9.00 1.05
CA ALA A 296 -10.60 8.18 1.99
C ALA A 296 -11.01 8.41 3.45
N LEU A 297 -11.92 9.36 3.74
CA LEU A 297 -12.37 9.63 5.12
C LEU A 297 -12.87 8.38 5.86
N PRO A 298 -13.65 7.46 5.27
CA PRO A 298 -14.05 6.25 5.98
C PRO A 298 -12.85 5.42 6.48
N TYR A 299 -11.80 5.30 5.66
CA TYR A 299 -10.56 4.64 6.05
C TYR A 299 -9.84 5.42 7.17
N LEU A 300 -9.68 6.73 6.99
CA LEU A 300 -9.02 7.59 7.99
C LEU A 300 -9.74 7.51 9.34
N LEU A 301 -11.07 7.60 9.35
CA LEU A 301 -11.87 7.48 10.57
C LEU A 301 -11.63 6.15 11.27
N VAL A 302 -11.59 5.03 10.54
CA VAL A 302 -11.26 3.73 11.13
C VAL A 302 -9.86 3.73 11.74
N CYS A 303 -8.86 4.32 11.06
CA CYS A 303 -7.52 4.48 11.63
C CYS A 303 -7.53 5.32 12.91
N PHE A 304 -8.25 6.44 12.94
CA PHE A 304 -8.37 7.30 14.12
C PHE A 304 -9.08 6.63 15.30
N LEU A 305 -10.07 5.77 15.02
CA LEU A 305 -10.89 5.13 16.05
C LEU A 305 -10.28 3.87 16.66
N GLY A 306 -9.57 3.07 15.86
CA GLY A 306 -9.05 1.76 16.31
C GLY A 306 -7.57 1.49 16.02
N GLY A 307 -6.88 2.40 15.34
CA GLY A 307 -5.45 2.28 15.05
C GLY A 307 -4.57 2.92 16.11
N TYR A 308 -3.35 2.41 16.27
CA TYR A 308 -2.26 3.12 16.95
C TYR A 308 -1.65 4.12 15.96
N LEU A 309 -1.90 5.41 16.15
CA LEU A 309 -1.63 6.45 15.14
C LEU A 309 -0.12 6.66 14.88
N ILE A 310 0.72 6.25 15.84
CA ILE A 310 2.17 6.20 15.66
C ILE A 310 2.61 5.17 14.60
N GLU A 311 1.79 4.16 14.32
CA GLU A 311 2.04 3.16 13.28
C GLU A 311 1.93 3.79 11.89
N ILE A 312 3.05 4.31 11.39
CA ILE A 312 3.09 5.03 10.11
C ILE A 312 2.60 4.19 8.92
N ARG A 313 2.60 2.85 9.04
CA ARG A 313 2.03 1.93 8.06
C ARG A 313 0.56 2.24 7.73
N LEU A 314 -0.20 2.77 8.69
CA LEU A 314 -1.60 3.18 8.49
C LEU A 314 -1.71 4.31 7.46
N TRP A 315 -0.68 5.14 7.32
CA TRP A 315 -0.68 6.31 6.45
C TRP A 315 -0.12 6.02 5.06
N ILE A 316 0.69 4.97 4.90
CA ILE A 316 1.34 4.63 3.63
C ILE A 316 0.36 4.43 2.47
N PRO A 317 -0.76 3.68 2.60
CA PRO A 317 -1.74 3.57 1.52
C PRO A 317 -2.27 4.93 1.05
N VAL A 318 -2.47 5.87 1.97
CA VAL A 318 -2.95 7.22 1.64
C VAL A 318 -1.86 8.00 0.90
N PHE A 319 -0.63 7.95 1.39
CA PHE A 319 0.51 8.58 0.75
C PHE A 319 0.79 8.03 -0.65
N LEU A 320 0.70 6.71 -0.84
CA LEU A 320 0.78 6.09 -2.15
C LEU A 320 -0.33 6.61 -3.06
N GLY A 321 -1.58 6.68 -2.59
CA GLY A 321 -2.67 7.25 -3.36
C GLY A 321 -2.41 8.69 -3.82
N LEU A 322 -1.90 9.55 -2.93
CA LEU A 322 -1.52 10.92 -3.26
C LEU A 322 -0.37 10.99 -4.27
N ILE A 323 0.66 10.15 -4.11
CA ILE A 323 1.78 10.07 -5.06
C ILE A 323 1.28 9.64 -6.44
N LEU A 324 0.39 8.65 -6.49
CA LEU A 324 -0.15 8.15 -7.75
C LEU A 324 -0.98 9.23 -8.45
N ILE A 325 -1.90 9.88 -7.74
CA ILE A 325 -2.72 10.97 -8.27
C ILE A 325 -1.87 12.17 -8.69
N GLY A 326 -0.89 12.58 -7.88
CA GLY A 326 -0.02 13.72 -8.19
C GLY A 326 0.85 13.55 -9.44
N ASN A 327 0.94 12.32 -9.95
CA ASN A 327 1.74 11.96 -11.11
C ASN A 327 0.88 11.55 -12.31
N MET A 328 -0.44 11.73 -12.23
CA MET A 328 -1.33 11.40 -13.33
C MET A 328 -1.13 12.41 -14.47
N ASN A 329 -0.44 12.00 -15.55
CA ASN A 329 -0.35 12.85 -16.73
C ASN A 329 -1.68 12.82 -17.49
N LEU A 330 -2.47 13.87 -17.29
CA LEU A 330 -3.75 14.05 -17.96
C LEU A 330 -3.56 14.73 -19.32
N PRO A 331 -4.25 14.28 -20.39
CA PRO A 331 -4.24 14.95 -21.67
C PRO A 331 -4.61 16.43 -21.52
N THR A 332 -3.80 17.32 -22.10
CA THR A 332 -3.90 18.77 -22.03
C THR A 332 -5.26 19.33 -22.47
N ASN A 333 -6.01 18.60 -23.31
CA ASN A 333 -7.34 19.00 -23.76
C ASN A 333 -8.36 19.04 -22.60
N LEU A 334 -8.17 18.24 -21.55
CA LEU A 334 -8.99 18.30 -20.32
C LEU A 334 -8.55 19.40 -19.35
N LYS A 335 -7.36 19.99 -19.53
CA LYS A 335 -6.90 21.15 -18.73
C LYS A 335 -7.56 22.45 -19.20
N GLN A 336 -8.02 22.51 -20.45
CA GLN A 336 -8.60 23.72 -21.06
C GLN A 336 -10.13 23.81 -20.94
N ASP A 337 -10.81 22.69 -20.73
CA ASP A 337 -12.28 22.64 -20.56
C ASP A 337 -12.75 22.90 -19.12
N LEU A 338 -11.86 23.34 -18.23
CA LEU A 338 -12.28 23.90 -16.94
C LEU A 338 -12.99 25.23 -17.20
N PRO A 339 -14.28 25.40 -16.81
CA PRO A 339 -15.03 26.64 -17.00
C PRO A 339 -14.42 27.87 -16.30
N LEU A 340 -13.38 27.68 -15.50
CA LEU A 340 -12.72 28.70 -14.68
C LEU A 340 -11.41 29.23 -15.27
N ALA A 341 -10.96 28.76 -16.44
CA ALA A 341 -9.82 29.35 -17.15
C ALA A 341 -10.20 30.60 -17.98
N ARG A 342 -11.44 31.09 -17.83
CA ARG A 342 -11.98 32.30 -18.50
C ARG A 342 -12.57 33.33 -17.50
N ALA A 343 -12.12 33.32 -16.25
CA ALA A 343 -12.49 34.32 -15.26
C ALA A 343 -11.26 35.06 -14.74
#